data_AF-A0AA37VBU4-F1
#
_entry.id   AF-A0AA37VBU4-F1
#
_cell.length_a   1.000
_cell.length_b   1.000
_cell.length_c   1.000
_cell.angle_alpha   90.00
_cell.angle_beta   90.00
_cell.angle_gamma   90.00
#
_symmetry.space_group_name_H-M   'P 1'
#
loop_
_entity.id
_entity.type
_entity.pdbx_description
1 polymer ?
#
loop_
_entity_poly.entity_id
_entity_poly.type
_entity_poly.pdbx_seq_one_letter_code
_entity_poly.pdbx_strand_id
1 'polypeptide(L)'
;MTAYEELLEFGGERIFDFLKNARLHESQFKYSEFNEVCYKKMYIENNQDSIKTVKELKEEIPELKDTCKGCGSYFMNPRNKSIKGLDVQFGRLLEDVIIDFLKTKYKLNVTHGDNSNKKYPDCMLLSGDKGILAYFEVKYHGAPFISAINKIGRYCYEGSATLDLNKLVKQIEIVESELDRPVFYLHWIDYPCLKGLFFETSDQVKNELFILGEEFNREEREGDFNESGKKTGYTGKFYAKLLEMGSFEELIEIFLDMKKNGVHMN
;
A
#
# COMPACT_ATOMS: atom_id res chain seq x y z
N MET A 1 -5.40 -20.31 -2.44
CA MET A 1 -4.41 -19.27 -2.75
C MET A 1 -5.15 -18.07 -3.32
N THR A 2 -5.11 -16.98 -2.57
CA THR A 2 -5.54 -15.64 -2.99
C THR A 2 -4.61 -15.10 -4.08
N ALA A 3 -5.02 -14.04 -4.78
CA ALA A 3 -4.15 -13.37 -5.76
C ALA A 3 -2.88 -12.81 -5.10
N TYR A 4 -2.98 -12.43 -3.82
CA TYR A 4 -1.84 -11.96 -3.04
C TYR A 4 -0.81 -13.06 -2.74
N GLU A 5 -1.26 -14.26 -2.35
CA GLU A 5 -0.37 -15.42 -2.17
C GLU A 5 0.37 -15.77 -3.46
N GLU A 6 -0.35 -15.81 -4.58
CA GLU A 6 0.26 -16.09 -5.89
C GLU A 6 1.28 -15.00 -6.30
N LEU A 7 1.02 -13.72 -5.98
CA LEU A 7 1.96 -12.63 -6.21
C LEU A 7 3.26 -12.81 -5.39
N LEU A 8 3.13 -13.20 -4.12
CA LEU A 8 4.28 -13.45 -3.26
C LEU A 8 5.12 -14.64 -3.76
N GLU A 9 4.46 -15.72 -4.22
CA GLU A 9 5.15 -16.85 -4.83
C GLU A 9 5.86 -16.42 -6.13
N PHE A 10 5.18 -15.63 -6.97
CA PHE A 10 5.70 -15.16 -8.25
C PHE A 10 6.91 -14.24 -8.11
N GLY A 11 6.86 -13.29 -7.17
CA GLY A 11 7.91 -12.28 -6.96
C GLY A 11 8.95 -12.62 -5.89
N GLY A 12 8.71 -13.66 -5.09
CA GLY A 12 9.42 -13.91 -3.83
C GLY A 12 10.93 -14.01 -3.99
N GLU A 13 11.43 -14.74 -4.99
CA GLU A 13 12.87 -14.88 -5.24
C GLU A 13 13.55 -13.51 -5.45
N ARG A 14 12.95 -12.66 -6.30
CA ARG A 14 13.48 -11.32 -6.61
C ARG A 14 13.46 -10.42 -5.37
N ILE A 15 12.37 -10.47 -4.60
CA ILE A 15 12.21 -9.68 -3.37
C ILE A 15 13.24 -10.09 -2.33
N PHE A 16 13.40 -11.39 -2.07
CA PHE A 16 14.35 -11.89 -1.09
C PHE A 16 15.81 -11.70 -1.53
N ASP A 17 16.12 -11.80 -2.82
CA ASP A 17 17.48 -11.47 -3.30
C ASP A 17 17.82 -9.99 -3.09
N PHE A 18 16.87 -9.08 -3.38
CA PHE A 18 17.06 -7.65 -3.12
C PHE A 18 17.27 -7.37 -1.63
N LEU A 19 16.50 -8.03 -0.77
CA LEU A 19 16.52 -7.84 0.69
C LEU A 19 17.52 -8.75 1.43
N LYS A 20 18.40 -9.48 0.74
CA LYS A 20 19.32 -10.47 1.37
C LYS A 20 20.23 -9.90 2.46
N ASN A 21 20.53 -8.60 2.38
CA ASN A 21 21.36 -7.88 3.36
C ASN A 21 20.53 -7.06 4.36
N ALA A 22 19.20 -7.05 4.21
CA ALA A 22 18.29 -6.37 5.13
C ALA A 22 17.93 -7.32 6.28
N ARG A 23 17.91 -6.78 7.50
CA ARG A 23 17.35 -7.51 8.64
C ARG A 23 15.83 -7.42 8.55
N LEU A 24 15.15 -8.49 8.13
CA LEU A 24 13.68 -8.53 8.03
C LEU A 24 13.03 -9.08 9.31
N HIS A 25 11.78 -8.71 9.55
CA HIS A 25 10.91 -9.46 10.44
C HIS A 25 10.57 -10.81 9.78
N GLU A 26 10.45 -11.87 10.57
CA GLU A 26 10.33 -13.26 10.06
C GLU A 26 9.15 -13.49 9.12
N SER A 27 8.10 -12.68 9.26
CA SER A 27 6.85 -12.74 8.48
C SER A 27 6.82 -11.83 7.25
N GLN A 28 7.84 -11.00 7.00
CA GLN A 28 7.81 -10.10 5.84
C GLN A 28 7.86 -10.89 4.53
N PHE A 29 7.02 -10.49 3.57
CA PHE A 29 6.85 -11.17 2.27
C PHE A 29 6.53 -12.66 2.37
N LYS A 30 5.86 -13.06 3.46
CA LYS A 30 5.35 -14.42 3.67
C LYS A 30 3.89 -14.35 4.04
N TYR A 31 3.13 -15.35 3.62
CA TYR A 31 1.73 -15.50 3.95
C TYR A 31 1.48 -16.90 4.49
N SER A 32 0.68 -17.01 5.53
CA SER A 32 0.29 -18.27 6.16
C SER A 32 -1.19 -18.27 6.51
N GLU A 33 -1.70 -19.41 6.98
CA GLU A 33 -3.07 -19.53 7.50
C GLU A 33 -3.38 -18.50 8.59
N PHE A 34 -2.39 -18.13 9.41
CA PHE A 34 -2.53 -17.06 10.40
C PHE A 34 -2.87 -15.71 9.74
N ASN A 35 -2.22 -15.38 8.63
CA ASN A 35 -2.49 -14.15 7.89
C ASN A 35 -3.87 -14.19 7.22
N GLU A 36 -4.32 -15.34 6.75
CA GLU A 36 -5.67 -15.54 6.22
C GLU A 36 -6.74 -15.30 7.30
N VAL A 37 -6.55 -15.85 8.50
CA VAL A 37 -7.43 -15.59 9.64
C VAL A 37 -7.44 -14.10 10.00
N CYS A 38 -6.28 -13.45 10.02
CA CYS A 38 -6.18 -12.01 10.26
C CYS A 38 -6.90 -11.20 9.17
N TYR A 39 -6.72 -11.52 7.90
CA TYR A 39 -7.40 -10.87 6.79
C TYR A 39 -8.91 -10.98 6.94
N LYS A 40 -9.42 -12.19 7.21
CA LYS A 40 -10.84 -12.41 7.42
C LYS A 40 -11.40 -11.59 8.59
N LYS A 41 -10.74 -11.62 9.74
CA LYS A 41 -11.24 -10.98 10.97
C LYS A 41 -11.04 -9.47 11.03
N MET A 42 -9.94 -8.96 10.45
CA MET A 42 -9.56 -7.56 10.53
C MET A 42 -10.11 -6.73 9.36
N TYR A 43 -10.35 -7.35 8.20
CA TYR A 43 -10.82 -6.67 6.99
C TYR A 43 -12.23 -7.12 6.59
N ILE A 44 -12.45 -8.40 6.28
CA ILE A 44 -13.73 -8.89 5.74
C ILE A 44 -14.89 -8.82 6.76
N GLU A 45 -14.66 -9.29 7.99
CA GLU A 45 -15.68 -9.32 9.05
C GLU A 45 -15.69 -8.04 9.92
N ASN A 46 -15.04 -6.98 9.44
CA ASN A 46 -14.89 -5.70 10.13
C ASN A 46 -15.56 -4.58 9.32
N ASN A 47 -15.81 -3.43 9.94
CA ASN A 47 -16.47 -2.32 9.25
C ASN A 47 -15.99 -0.96 9.80
N GLN A 48 -16.01 0.06 8.95
CA GLN A 48 -15.49 1.39 9.29
C GLN A 48 -16.30 2.09 10.38
N ASP A 49 -17.60 1.82 10.47
CA ASP A 49 -18.51 2.45 11.45
C ASP A 49 -18.38 1.85 12.87
N SER A 50 -17.82 0.64 12.99
CA SER A 50 -17.67 -0.11 14.22
C SER A 50 -16.41 -0.98 14.15
N ILE A 51 -15.26 -0.32 14.13
CA ILE A 51 -13.94 -0.96 14.00
C ILE A 51 -13.65 -1.84 15.21
N LYS A 52 -13.39 -3.13 14.97
CA LYS A 52 -12.94 -4.07 16.00
C LYS A 52 -11.67 -3.59 16.68
N THR A 53 -11.66 -3.60 17.99
CA THR A 53 -10.50 -3.27 18.79
C THR A 53 -9.43 -4.37 18.70
N VAL A 54 -8.17 -4.00 18.92
CA VAL A 54 -7.07 -4.98 19.03
C VAL A 54 -7.30 -5.97 20.19
N LYS A 55 -8.08 -5.58 21.21
CA LYS A 55 -8.41 -6.46 22.34
C LYS A 55 -9.37 -7.57 21.88
N GLU A 56 -10.48 -7.20 21.22
CA GLU A 56 -11.45 -8.15 20.68
C GLU A 56 -10.80 -9.09 19.67
N LEU A 57 -9.97 -8.55 18.77
CA LEU A 57 -9.25 -9.37 17.79
C LEU A 57 -8.30 -10.40 18.44
N LYS A 58 -7.71 -10.09 19.60
CA LYS A 58 -6.85 -11.05 20.34
C LYS A 58 -7.65 -12.13 21.04
N GLU A 59 -8.92 -11.88 21.34
CA GLU A 59 -9.84 -12.87 21.87
C GLU A 59 -10.35 -13.80 20.73
N GLU A 60 -10.50 -13.27 19.52
CA GLU A 60 -10.93 -14.01 18.33
C GLU A 60 -9.80 -14.78 17.61
N ILE A 61 -8.55 -14.31 17.69
CA ILE A 61 -7.41 -14.85 16.94
C ILE A 61 -6.32 -15.31 17.92
N PRO A 62 -6.21 -16.63 18.21
CA PRO A 62 -5.34 -17.16 19.25
C PRO A 62 -3.87 -16.71 19.16
N GLU A 63 -3.31 -16.69 17.96
CA GLU A 63 -1.89 -16.35 17.70
C GLU A 63 -1.62 -14.84 17.71
N LEU A 64 -2.65 -13.99 17.65
CA LEU A 64 -2.46 -12.55 17.47
C LEU A 64 -1.72 -11.91 18.65
N LYS A 65 -1.94 -12.39 19.88
CA LYS A 65 -1.30 -11.83 21.07
C LYS A 65 0.23 -11.92 20.98
N ASP A 66 0.75 -13.09 20.63
CA ASP A 66 2.19 -13.32 20.54
C ASP A 66 2.79 -12.64 19.30
N THR A 67 2.08 -12.67 18.17
CA THR A 67 2.47 -11.91 16.98
C THR A 67 2.55 -10.41 17.26
N CYS A 68 1.60 -9.81 17.98
CA CYS A 68 1.66 -8.41 18.38
C CYS A 68 2.88 -8.12 19.27
N LYS A 69 3.25 -9.04 20.16
CA LYS A 69 4.43 -8.90 21.02
C LYS A 69 5.73 -8.93 20.20
N GLY A 70 5.85 -9.85 19.24
CA GLY A 70 6.98 -9.93 18.31
C GLY A 70 7.08 -8.69 17.41
N CYS A 71 5.94 -8.28 16.84
CA CYS A 71 5.80 -7.05 16.06
C CYS A 71 6.29 -5.82 16.83
N GLY A 72 5.80 -5.63 18.06
CA GLY A 72 6.24 -4.54 18.93
C GLY A 72 7.74 -4.57 19.21
N SER A 73 8.25 -5.75 19.57
CA SER A 73 9.67 -5.94 19.88
C SER A 73 10.59 -5.65 18.69
N TYR A 74 10.14 -5.90 17.46
CA TYR A 74 10.94 -5.65 16.26
C TYR A 74 10.82 -4.20 15.77
N PHE A 75 9.59 -3.69 15.60
CA PHE A 75 9.34 -2.41 14.93
C PHE A 75 9.45 -1.17 15.83
N MET A 76 9.46 -1.33 17.16
CA MET A 76 9.72 -0.23 18.09
C MET A 76 11.21 0.08 18.27
N ASN A 77 12.11 -0.77 17.76
CA ASN A 77 13.54 -0.47 17.76
C ASN A 77 13.84 0.62 16.73
N PRO A 78 14.76 1.57 17.03
CA PRO A 78 15.22 2.53 16.04
C PRO A 78 15.74 1.81 14.80
N ARG A 79 15.22 2.20 13.63
CA ARG A 79 15.73 1.70 12.36
C ARG A 79 17.09 2.32 12.07
N ASN A 80 17.92 1.60 11.30
CA ASN A 80 19.09 2.18 10.68
C ASN A 80 18.69 3.39 9.80
N LYS A 81 19.65 4.27 9.51
CA LYS A 81 19.43 5.44 8.64
C LYS A 81 18.78 4.99 7.32
N SER A 82 17.64 5.59 6.96
CA SER A 82 16.98 5.37 5.67
C SER A 82 17.93 5.84 4.56
N ILE A 83 18.17 4.96 3.59
CA ILE A 83 18.96 5.28 2.40
C ILE A 83 17.96 5.47 1.27
N LYS A 84 17.63 6.73 0.98
CA LYS A 84 16.60 7.11 0.00
C LYS A 84 16.76 6.42 -1.36
N GLY A 85 18.00 6.19 -1.81
CA GLY A 85 18.26 5.48 -3.06
C GLY A 85 17.78 4.02 -3.06
N LEU A 86 17.97 3.31 -1.95
CA LEU A 86 17.50 1.94 -1.78
C LEU A 86 15.97 1.88 -1.66
N ASP A 87 15.36 2.85 -0.98
CA ASP A 87 13.90 2.93 -0.86
C ASP A 87 13.22 3.08 -2.23
N VAL A 88 13.79 3.91 -3.12
CA VAL A 88 13.30 4.06 -4.51
C VAL A 88 13.50 2.80 -5.34
N GLN A 89 14.68 2.18 -5.25
CA GLN A 89 14.95 0.92 -5.97
C GLN A 89 14.02 -0.21 -5.51
N PHE A 90 13.72 -0.24 -4.21
CA PHE A 90 12.82 -1.24 -3.66
C PHE A 90 11.38 -1.02 -4.09
N GLY A 91 10.89 0.24 -4.08
CA GLY A 91 9.58 0.58 -4.65
C GLY A 91 9.45 0.11 -6.10
N ARG A 92 10.47 0.42 -6.92
CA ARG A 92 10.52 -0.01 -8.32
C ARG A 92 10.48 -1.53 -8.50
N LEU A 93 11.18 -2.27 -7.65
CA LEU A 93 11.13 -3.72 -7.68
C LEU A 93 9.72 -4.26 -7.40
N LEU A 94 9.01 -3.68 -6.43
CA LEU A 94 7.65 -4.09 -6.10
C LEU A 94 6.68 -3.76 -7.24
N GLU A 95 6.82 -2.59 -7.87
CA GLU A 95 6.10 -2.24 -9.10
C GLU A 95 6.35 -3.27 -10.21
N ASP A 96 7.61 -3.62 -10.49
CA ASP A 96 7.95 -4.61 -11.52
C ASP A 96 7.31 -5.97 -11.22
N VAL A 97 7.34 -6.41 -9.96
CA VAL A 97 6.73 -7.68 -9.53
C VAL A 97 5.22 -7.69 -9.79
N ILE A 98 4.51 -6.61 -9.44
CA ILE A 98 3.07 -6.47 -9.71
C ILE A 98 2.80 -6.47 -11.22
N ILE A 99 3.55 -5.67 -11.98
CA ILE A 99 3.41 -5.56 -13.44
C ILE A 99 3.58 -6.92 -14.12
N ASP A 100 4.67 -7.62 -13.79
CA ASP A 100 5.00 -8.91 -14.40
C ASP A 100 3.99 -9.99 -14.00
N PHE A 101 3.50 -9.96 -12.76
CA PHE A 101 2.45 -10.86 -12.28
C PHE A 101 1.14 -10.65 -13.04
N LEU A 102 0.64 -9.41 -13.12
CA LEU A 102 -0.60 -9.08 -13.83
C LEU A 102 -0.52 -9.43 -15.32
N LYS A 103 0.64 -9.19 -15.95
CA LYS A 103 0.92 -9.59 -17.34
C LYS A 103 0.92 -11.11 -17.51
N THR A 104 1.61 -11.82 -16.63
CA THR A 104 1.85 -13.26 -16.81
C THR A 104 0.62 -14.07 -16.45
N LYS A 105 0.02 -13.79 -15.29
CA LYS A 105 -1.10 -14.56 -14.73
C LYS A 105 -2.44 -14.16 -15.35
N TYR A 106 -2.71 -12.86 -15.49
CA TYR A 106 -4.02 -12.34 -15.92
C TYR A 106 -4.04 -11.80 -17.35
N LYS A 107 -2.89 -11.80 -18.05
CA LYS A 107 -2.75 -11.28 -19.42
C LYS A 107 -3.16 -9.80 -19.53
N LEU A 108 -3.02 -9.03 -18.45
CA LEU A 108 -3.28 -7.59 -18.45
C LEU A 108 -2.05 -6.86 -19.00
N ASN A 109 -2.23 -5.90 -19.90
CA ASN A 109 -1.10 -5.14 -20.47
C ASN A 109 -0.76 -3.97 -19.54
N VAL A 110 0.04 -4.25 -18.51
CA VAL A 110 0.42 -3.25 -17.51
C VAL A 110 1.86 -2.79 -17.74
N THR A 111 2.16 -1.51 -17.62
CA THR A 111 3.52 -0.98 -17.70
C THR A 111 3.72 0.13 -16.69
N HIS A 112 4.97 0.52 -16.48
CA HIS A 112 5.29 1.73 -15.74
C HIS A 112 4.65 2.96 -16.35
N GLY A 113 4.26 3.88 -15.48
CA GLY A 113 3.76 5.21 -15.79
C GLY A 113 4.79 6.10 -16.47
N ASP A 114 4.44 7.37 -16.64
CA ASP A 114 5.35 8.36 -17.20
C ASP A 114 6.50 8.66 -16.23
N ASN A 115 7.69 8.16 -16.54
CA ASN A 115 8.89 8.36 -15.72
C ASN A 115 9.49 9.78 -15.85
N SER A 116 9.02 10.61 -16.79
CA SER A 116 9.49 11.98 -16.97
C SER A 116 8.92 12.93 -15.90
N ASN A 117 7.64 12.77 -15.56
CA ASN A 117 6.97 13.48 -14.48
C ASN A 117 6.74 12.55 -13.29
N LYS A 118 7.64 12.58 -12.30
CA LYS A 118 7.59 11.76 -11.07
C LYS A 118 6.36 11.99 -10.16
N LYS A 119 5.39 12.79 -10.60
CA LYS A 119 4.11 13.00 -9.92
C LYS A 119 2.98 12.20 -10.55
N TYR A 120 3.17 11.69 -11.76
CA TYR A 120 2.22 10.78 -12.40
C TYR A 120 2.17 9.46 -11.61
N PRO A 121 1.04 8.74 -11.69
CA PRO A 121 0.95 7.42 -11.07
C PRO A 121 2.05 6.46 -11.55
N ASP A 122 2.54 5.63 -10.63
CA ASP A 122 3.65 4.70 -10.86
C ASP A 122 3.45 3.76 -12.06
N CYS A 123 2.20 3.33 -12.33
CA CYS A 123 1.86 2.33 -13.35
C CYS A 123 0.63 2.73 -14.19
N MET A 124 0.52 2.12 -15.37
CA MET A 124 -0.64 2.26 -16.29
C MET A 124 -1.08 0.91 -16.85
N LEU A 125 -2.40 0.74 -16.99
CA LEU A 125 -3.04 -0.36 -17.70
C LEU A 125 -3.37 0.09 -19.12
N LEU A 126 -3.02 -0.74 -20.11
CA LEU A 126 -3.22 -0.47 -21.52
C LEU A 126 -4.25 -1.40 -22.15
N SER A 127 -5.00 -0.88 -23.12
CA SER A 127 -5.81 -1.67 -24.06
C SER A 127 -4.93 -2.33 -25.12
N GLY A 128 -5.55 -3.16 -25.98
CA GLY A 128 -4.84 -3.88 -27.05
C GLY A 128 -4.22 -2.96 -28.11
N ASP A 129 -4.81 -1.79 -28.35
CA ASP A 129 -4.32 -0.72 -29.23
C ASP A 129 -3.34 0.24 -28.54
N LYS A 130 -2.97 -0.05 -27.28
CA LYS A 130 -2.10 0.76 -26.42
C LYS A 130 -2.71 2.08 -25.93
N GLY A 131 -4.02 2.27 -26.07
CA GLY A 131 -4.75 3.28 -25.30
C GLY A 131 -4.61 3.03 -23.80
N ILE A 132 -4.62 4.08 -22.99
CA ILE A 132 -4.57 3.95 -21.54
C ILE A 132 -5.98 3.71 -21.02
N LEU A 133 -6.17 2.65 -20.25
CA LEU A 133 -7.43 2.28 -19.62
C LEU A 133 -7.54 2.80 -18.19
N ALA A 134 -6.45 2.74 -17.44
CA ALA A 134 -6.37 3.20 -16.06
C ALA A 134 -4.92 3.45 -15.65
N TYR A 135 -4.75 4.18 -14.55
CA TYR A 135 -3.48 4.32 -13.85
C TYR A 135 -3.56 3.74 -12.45
N PHE A 136 -2.42 3.39 -11.87
CA PHE A 136 -2.36 3.12 -10.44
C PHE A 136 -1.02 3.48 -9.81
N GLU A 137 -1.08 3.95 -8.57
CA GLU A 137 0.05 4.34 -7.72
C GLU A 137 0.32 3.21 -6.71
N VAL A 138 1.56 2.74 -6.58
CA VAL A 138 1.91 1.64 -5.66
C VAL A 138 2.48 2.20 -4.36
N LYS A 139 1.97 1.70 -3.22
CA LYS A 139 2.39 2.15 -1.89
C LYS A 139 2.62 0.95 -0.98
N TYR A 140 3.88 0.74 -0.60
CA TYR A 140 4.26 -0.36 0.29
C TYR A 140 4.27 0.05 1.76
N HIS A 141 3.62 -0.74 2.60
CA HIS A 141 3.45 -0.55 4.03
C HIS A 141 3.94 -1.79 4.81
N GLY A 142 5.25 -1.92 4.97
CA GLY A 142 5.86 -3.01 5.77
C GLY A 142 5.96 -2.74 7.28
N ALA A 143 5.38 -1.63 7.75
CA ALA A 143 5.70 -1.03 9.05
C ALA A 143 4.42 -0.57 9.76
N PRO A 144 3.83 -1.36 10.67
CA PRO A 144 2.65 -0.93 11.38
C PRO A 144 2.97 0.20 12.37
N PHE A 145 2.13 1.23 12.42
CA PHE A 145 2.15 2.31 13.40
C PHE A 145 1.60 1.82 14.74
N ILE A 146 2.44 1.12 15.50
CA ILE A 146 2.08 0.46 16.76
C ILE A 146 1.45 1.42 17.78
N SER A 147 1.86 2.68 17.80
CA SER A 147 1.33 3.71 18.71
C SER A 147 0.16 4.52 18.14
N ALA A 148 -0.44 4.10 17.02
CA ALA A 148 -1.57 4.77 16.37
C ALA A 148 -2.70 5.11 17.35
N ILE A 149 -3.07 4.18 18.23
CA ILE A 149 -4.20 4.40 19.14
C ILE A 149 -3.98 5.59 20.08
N ASN A 150 -2.74 5.80 20.51
CA ASN A 150 -2.38 6.89 21.43
C ASN A 150 -2.11 8.22 20.70
N LYS A 151 -1.75 8.17 19.41
CA LYS A 151 -1.32 9.35 18.64
C LYS A 151 -2.41 9.93 17.76
N ILE A 152 -3.28 9.07 17.21
CA ILE A 152 -4.31 9.43 16.22
C ILE A 152 -5.67 8.76 16.51
N GLY A 153 -5.82 8.02 17.60
CA GLY A 153 -7.08 7.38 17.96
C GLY A 153 -7.49 6.17 17.08
N ARG A 154 -6.59 5.68 16.22
CA ARG A 154 -6.85 4.55 15.30
C ARG A 154 -6.09 3.30 15.69
N TYR A 155 -6.57 2.12 15.31
CA TYR A 155 -5.87 0.86 15.60
C TYR A 155 -4.72 0.63 14.63
N CYS A 156 -3.62 0.00 15.09
CA CYS A 156 -2.42 -0.14 14.27
C CYS A 156 -2.62 -0.92 12.96
N TYR A 157 -3.54 -1.88 12.89
CA TYR A 157 -3.76 -2.61 11.63
C TYR A 157 -4.51 -1.76 10.58
N GLU A 158 -5.28 -0.76 11.03
CA GLU A 158 -6.18 0.06 10.22
C GLU A 158 -5.58 1.44 9.92
N GLY A 159 -4.99 2.10 10.93
CA GLY A 159 -4.42 3.45 10.84
C GLY A 159 -2.93 3.50 10.47
N SER A 160 -2.42 2.52 9.73
CA SER A 160 -1.00 2.45 9.34
C SER A 160 -0.75 2.64 7.86
N ALA A 161 -1.76 2.49 7.02
CA ALA A 161 -1.67 2.80 5.60
C ALA A 161 -1.65 4.32 5.44
N THR A 162 -0.46 4.89 5.26
CA THR A 162 -0.28 6.35 5.21
C THR A 162 0.31 6.83 3.91
N LEU A 163 -0.15 7.99 3.46
CA LEU A 163 0.38 8.70 2.29
C LEU A 163 1.01 10.03 2.74
N ASP A 164 2.06 10.46 2.04
CA ASP A 164 2.65 11.79 2.28
C ASP A 164 1.68 12.86 1.75
N LEU A 165 1.05 13.64 2.65
CA LEU A 165 -0.05 14.54 2.30
C LEU A 165 0.32 15.52 1.17
N ASN A 166 1.48 16.18 1.28
CA ASN A 166 1.93 17.13 0.26
C ASN A 166 2.23 16.50 -1.10
N LYS A 167 2.58 15.21 -1.15
CA LYS A 167 2.75 14.51 -2.43
C LYS A 167 1.40 14.12 -2.99
N LEU A 168 0.52 13.61 -2.12
CA LEU A 168 -0.82 13.19 -2.48
C LEU A 168 -1.63 14.34 -3.07
N VAL A 169 -1.64 15.51 -2.43
CA VAL A 169 -2.33 16.71 -2.94
C VAL A 169 -1.86 17.06 -4.36
N LYS A 170 -0.53 17.08 -4.58
CA LYS A 170 0.04 17.39 -5.90
C LYS A 170 -0.27 16.32 -6.94
N GLN A 171 -0.38 15.06 -6.53
CA GLN A 171 -0.75 13.98 -7.43
C GLN A 171 -2.23 14.09 -7.80
N ILE A 172 -3.12 14.35 -6.85
CA ILE A 172 -4.55 14.58 -7.10
C ILE A 172 -4.77 15.79 -8.01
N GLU A 173 -4.02 16.88 -7.84
CA GLU A 173 -4.06 18.02 -8.78
C GLU A 173 -3.81 17.58 -10.22
N ILE A 174 -2.78 16.76 -10.46
CA ILE A 174 -2.45 16.23 -11.79
C ILE A 174 -3.52 15.26 -12.30
N VAL A 175 -4.01 14.37 -11.43
CA VAL A 175 -5.09 13.44 -11.78
C VAL A 175 -6.30 14.21 -12.29
N GLU A 176 -6.69 15.30 -11.63
CA GLU A 176 -7.86 16.09 -12.01
C GLU A 176 -7.61 17.00 -13.23
N SER A 177 -6.40 17.53 -13.39
CA SER A 177 -6.11 18.51 -14.45
C SER A 177 -5.60 17.91 -15.75
N GLU A 178 -4.92 16.75 -15.70
CA GLU A 178 -4.20 16.17 -16.84
C GLU A 178 -4.70 14.77 -17.25
N LEU A 179 -5.29 13.99 -16.32
CA LEU A 179 -5.67 12.61 -16.59
C LEU A 179 -7.18 12.48 -16.83
N ASP A 180 -7.56 11.80 -17.91
CA ASP A 180 -8.94 11.50 -18.29
C ASP A 180 -9.31 10.03 -18.09
N ARG A 181 -8.54 9.32 -17.25
CA ARG A 181 -8.70 7.89 -16.96
C ARG A 181 -8.75 7.63 -15.46
N PRO A 182 -9.42 6.56 -15.01
CA PRO A 182 -9.46 6.16 -13.60
C PRO A 182 -8.06 5.97 -13.03
N VAL A 183 -7.87 6.42 -11.79
CA VAL A 183 -6.62 6.27 -11.05
C VAL A 183 -6.90 5.55 -9.74
N PHE A 184 -6.10 4.53 -9.44
CA PHE A 184 -6.20 3.73 -8.22
C PHE A 184 -4.94 3.88 -7.36
N TYR A 185 -5.08 3.95 -6.05
CA TYR A 185 -3.97 3.87 -5.11
C TYR A 185 -3.93 2.47 -4.55
N LEU A 186 -2.84 1.74 -4.82
CA LEU A 186 -2.67 0.34 -4.48
C LEU A 186 -1.72 0.19 -3.29
N HIS A 187 -2.29 -0.16 -2.14
CA HIS A 187 -1.62 -0.31 -0.86
C HIS A 187 -1.19 -1.77 -0.65
N TRP A 188 0.10 -2.03 -0.78
CA TRP A 188 0.71 -3.30 -0.39
C TRP A 188 0.98 -3.28 1.13
N ILE A 189 0.09 -3.90 1.89
CA ILE A 189 0.22 -4.03 3.34
C ILE A 189 0.96 -5.33 3.67
N ASP A 190 2.07 -5.23 4.40
CA ASP A 190 2.91 -6.37 4.81
C ASP A 190 3.17 -6.38 6.32
N TYR A 191 2.15 -6.09 7.13
CA TYR A 191 2.28 -6.18 8.59
C TYR A 191 2.41 -7.64 9.05
N PRO A 192 2.90 -7.92 10.27
CA PRO A 192 2.98 -9.30 10.74
C PRO A 192 1.64 -10.04 10.79
N CYS A 193 0.54 -9.33 11.10
CA CYS A 193 -0.82 -9.86 11.12
C CYS A 193 -1.55 -9.69 9.77
N LEU A 194 -2.04 -8.49 9.48
CA LEU A 194 -2.76 -8.19 8.24
C LEU A 194 -1.78 -8.04 7.09
N LYS A 195 -2.04 -8.77 6.00
CA LYS A 195 -1.28 -8.71 4.75
C LYS A 195 -2.21 -8.76 3.56
N GLY A 196 -1.85 -8.05 2.50
CA GLY A 196 -2.62 -8.03 1.26
C GLY A 196 -2.31 -6.82 0.40
N LEU A 197 -2.96 -6.78 -0.74
CA LEU A 197 -3.05 -5.60 -1.59
C LEU A 197 -4.47 -5.06 -1.51
N PHE A 198 -4.59 -3.77 -1.25
CA PHE A 198 -5.86 -3.07 -1.08
C PHE A 198 -5.84 -1.83 -1.95
N PHE A 199 -6.99 -1.41 -2.49
CA PHE A 199 -7.04 -0.23 -3.35
C PHE A 199 -8.13 0.75 -2.94
N GLU A 200 -7.88 2.01 -3.22
CA GLU A 200 -8.87 3.08 -3.20
C GLU A 200 -8.80 3.85 -4.52
N THR A 201 -9.92 4.42 -4.95
CA THR A 201 -9.96 5.26 -6.16
C THR A 201 -9.45 6.67 -5.84
N SER A 202 -8.98 7.39 -6.86
CA SER A 202 -8.65 8.81 -6.71
C SER A 202 -9.82 9.65 -6.20
N ASP A 203 -11.06 9.28 -6.53
CA ASP A 203 -12.25 9.94 -6.01
C ASP A 203 -12.45 9.69 -4.51
N GLN A 204 -12.23 8.46 -4.02
CA GLN A 204 -12.25 8.17 -2.58
C GLN A 204 -11.20 9.01 -1.86
N VAL A 205 -9.95 8.97 -2.33
CA VAL A 205 -8.84 9.76 -1.78
C VAL A 205 -9.18 11.26 -1.76
N LYS A 206 -9.69 11.79 -2.87
CA LYS A 206 -10.06 13.20 -3.01
C LYS A 206 -11.15 13.59 -2.02
N ASN A 207 -12.22 12.80 -1.93
CA ASN A 207 -13.33 13.05 -1.02
C ASN A 207 -12.86 13.06 0.42
N GLU A 208 -12.00 12.11 0.80
CA GLU A 208 -11.41 12.07 2.13
C GLU A 208 -10.50 13.27 2.41
N LEU A 209 -9.66 13.68 1.45
CA LEU A 209 -8.82 14.88 1.58
C LEU A 209 -9.64 16.15 1.85
N PHE A 210 -10.79 16.30 1.17
CA PHE A 210 -11.69 17.43 1.37
C PHE A 210 -12.39 17.41 2.74
N ILE A 211 -12.68 16.22 3.28
CA ILE A 211 -13.37 16.05 4.56
C ILE A 211 -12.40 16.18 5.75
N LEU A 212 -11.19 15.61 5.64
CA LEU A 212 -10.30 15.40 6.78
C LEU A 212 -9.36 16.58 7.11
N GLY A 213 -8.98 17.41 6.12
CA GLY A 213 -7.89 18.37 6.35
C GLY A 213 -6.59 17.69 6.82
N GLU A 214 -5.66 18.41 7.46
CA GLU A 214 -4.44 17.81 8.05
C GLU A 214 -4.80 16.94 9.27
N GLU A 215 -4.82 15.61 9.10
CA GLU A 215 -5.16 14.67 10.18
C GLU A 215 -4.07 14.55 11.27
N PHE A 216 -2.79 14.58 10.88
CA PHE A 216 -1.68 14.51 11.86
C PHE A 216 -0.34 14.91 11.23
N ASN A 217 0.42 15.73 11.97
CA ASN A 217 1.82 16.01 11.70
C ASN A 217 2.69 15.18 12.64
N ARG A 218 3.45 14.22 12.11
CA ARG A 218 4.40 13.48 12.94
C ARG A 218 5.58 14.35 13.35
N GLU A 219 6.14 14.07 14.51
CA GLU A 219 7.40 14.65 14.97
C GLU A 219 8.53 14.36 13.95
N GLU A 220 9.37 15.36 13.73
CA GLU A 220 10.57 15.26 12.91
C GLU A 220 11.58 14.29 13.54
N ARG A 221 12.35 13.59 12.71
CA ARG A 221 13.37 12.63 13.13
C ARG A 221 14.66 12.86 12.34
N GLU A 222 15.79 12.34 12.82
CA GLU A 222 17.10 12.49 12.13
C GLU A 222 17.02 12.08 10.65
N GLY A 223 16.29 11.01 10.33
CA GLY A 223 16.09 10.54 8.95
C GLY A 223 15.28 11.45 8.04
N ASP A 224 14.68 12.53 8.55
CA ASP A 224 14.00 13.55 7.73
C ASP A 224 14.97 14.53 7.10
N PHE A 225 16.21 14.57 7.57
CA PHE A 225 17.23 15.49 7.10
C PHE A 225 18.29 14.71 6.33
N ASN A 226 18.78 15.29 5.23
CA ASN A 226 19.94 14.75 4.54
C ASN A 226 21.24 15.10 5.31
N GLU A 227 22.38 14.62 4.81
CA GLU A 227 23.71 14.89 5.43
C GLU A 227 24.06 16.38 5.53
N SER A 228 23.44 17.24 4.70
CA SER A 228 23.62 18.70 4.75
C SER A 228 22.58 19.43 5.64
N GLY A 229 21.77 18.70 6.40
CA GLY A 229 20.77 19.26 7.31
C GLY A 229 19.51 19.81 6.62
N LYS A 230 19.34 19.58 5.32
CA LYS A 230 18.14 19.97 4.57
C LYS A 230 17.01 18.96 4.82
N LYS A 231 15.83 19.46 5.18
CA LYS A 231 14.62 18.64 5.32
C LYS A 231 14.22 18.03 3.97
N THR A 232 14.08 16.71 3.94
CA THR A 232 13.69 15.88 2.80
C THR A 232 12.52 14.95 3.10
N GLY A 233 12.26 14.68 4.38
CA GLY A 233 11.11 13.90 4.84
C GLY A 233 9.84 14.75 5.01
N TYR A 234 8.68 14.14 4.75
CA TYR A 234 7.37 14.75 4.94
C TYR A 234 6.79 14.35 6.32
N THR A 235 6.23 15.33 7.02
CA THR A 235 5.65 15.17 8.36
C THR A 235 4.12 15.05 8.33
N GLY A 236 3.46 15.75 7.41
CA GLY A 236 2.02 15.64 7.20
C GLY A 236 1.66 14.30 6.56
N LYS A 237 0.73 13.58 7.19
CA LYS A 237 0.28 12.25 6.75
C LYS A 237 -1.23 12.24 6.52
N PHE A 238 -1.62 11.63 5.42
CA PHE A 238 -2.99 11.20 5.16
C PHE A 238 -3.12 9.74 5.58
N TYR A 239 -4.17 9.40 6.34
CA TYR A 239 -4.40 8.04 6.82
C TYR A 239 -5.58 7.42 6.10
N ALA A 240 -5.28 6.60 5.10
CA ALA A 240 -6.31 5.97 4.30
C ALA A 240 -7.18 5.03 5.15
N LYS A 241 -8.48 4.94 4.85
CA LYS A 241 -9.42 4.08 5.58
C LYS A 241 -9.42 2.66 5.02
N LEU A 242 -8.63 1.78 5.64
CA LEU A 242 -8.48 0.38 5.21
C LEU A 242 -9.83 -0.33 4.95
N LEU A 243 -10.84 -0.11 5.81
CA LEU A 243 -12.11 -0.84 5.72
C LEU A 243 -13.07 -0.27 4.66
N GLU A 244 -12.68 0.82 3.98
CA GLU A 244 -13.37 1.37 2.81
C GLU A 244 -12.62 1.06 1.50
N MET A 245 -11.42 0.46 1.58
CA MET A 245 -10.66 0.01 0.41
C MET A 245 -11.29 -1.24 -0.19
N GLY A 246 -11.08 -1.44 -1.50
CA GLY A 246 -11.33 -2.71 -2.18
C GLY A 246 -10.13 -3.67 -2.09
N SER A 247 -10.38 -4.94 -2.34
CA SER A 247 -9.39 -6.02 -2.36
C SER A 247 -8.61 -6.09 -3.67
N PHE A 248 -7.50 -6.82 -3.67
CA PHE A 248 -6.70 -7.02 -4.88
C PHE A 248 -7.45 -7.78 -5.97
N GLU A 249 -8.24 -8.79 -5.58
CA GLU A 249 -9.09 -9.55 -6.47
C GLU A 249 -10.10 -8.64 -7.18
N GLU A 250 -10.77 -7.75 -6.45
CA GLU A 250 -11.69 -6.76 -7.02
C GLU A 250 -10.99 -5.82 -8.02
N LEU A 251 -9.77 -5.35 -7.71
CA LEU A 251 -9.00 -4.52 -8.65
C LEU A 251 -8.68 -5.28 -9.95
N ILE A 252 -8.27 -6.55 -9.83
CA ILE A 252 -7.98 -7.40 -10.98
C ILE A 252 -9.23 -7.61 -11.83
N GLU A 253 -10.39 -7.84 -11.20
CA GLU A 253 -11.67 -7.95 -11.90
C GLU A 253 -12.04 -6.66 -12.63
N ILE A 254 -11.88 -5.50 -11.98
CA ILE A 254 -12.07 -4.18 -12.61
C ILE A 254 -11.16 -4.04 -13.84
N PHE A 255 -9.89 -4.39 -13.73
CA PHE A 255 -8.94 -4.29 -14.85
C PHE A 255 -9.27 -5.26 -16.00
N LEU A 256 -9.73 -6.46 -15.68
CA LEU A 256 -10.19 -7.44 -16.68
C LEU A 256 -11.45 -6.95 -17.40
N ASP A 257 -12.38 -6.34 -16.67
CA ASP A 257 -13.58 -5.73 -17.26
C ASP A 257 -13.23 -4.54 -18.16
N MET A 258 -12.37 -3.63 -17.69
CA MET A 258 -11.84 -2.52 -18.50
C MET A 258 -11.14 -3.01 -19.76
N LYS A 259 -10.36 -4.10 -19.68
CA LYS A 259 -9.73 -4.70 -20.87
C LYS A 259 -10.76 -5.23 -21.88
N LYS A 260 -11.87 -5.79 -21.40
CA LYS A 260 -12.93 -6.36 -22.23
C LYS A 260 -13.81 -5.29 -22.87
N ASN A 261 -14.18 -4.27 -22.10
CA ASN A 261 -15.18 -3.26 -22.47
C ASN A 261 -14.58 -1.92 -22.91
N GLY A 262 -13.33 -1.64 -22.53
CA GLY A 262 -12.61 -0.39 -22.85
C GLY A 262 -12.16 -0.27 -24.30
N VAL A 263 -12.53 -1.21 -25.18
CA VAL A 263 -12.31 -1.13 -26.63
C VAL A 263 -13.51 -0.45 -27.29
N HIS A 264 -13.85 0.77 -26.88
CA HIS A 264 -14.79 1.62 -27.61
C HIS A 264 -14.48 3.10 -27.44
N MET A 265 -13.71 3.65 -28.39
CA MET A 265 -13.95 5.01 -28.89
C MET A 265 -13.68 5.00 -30.40
N ASN A 266 -14.72 5.28 -31.18
CA ASN A 266 -14.63 5.61 -32.61
C ASN A 266 -13.87 6.92 -32.83
#